data_AF-A0AAW0HBF2-F1
#
_entry.id   AF-A0AAW0HBF2-F1
#
_cell.length_a   1.000
_cell.length_b   1.000
_cell.length_c   1.000
_cell.angle_alpha   90.00
_cell.angle_beta   90.00
_cell.angle_gamma   90.00
#
_symmetry.space_group_name_H-M   'P 1'
#
loop_
_entity.id
_entity.type
_entity.pdbx_description
1 polymer ?
#
loop_
_entity_poly.entity_id
_entity_poly.type
_entity_poly.pdbx_seq_one_letter_code
_entity_poly.pdbx_strand_id
1 'polypeptide(L)'
;PPLWENLDLVPAGDRQSPINIRWRDSVYDPGLKPLTISYDPSTCLHIWNNGYSFLVEFEDSTDKSGKHHKELQKLVDTLPSIKHKDTLAEFGSFDPSCLMPACPDYWTYSGSLTTPPLSESVTWIIKKQPVEVDHD
;
A
#
# COMPACT_ATOMS: atom_id res chain seq x y z
N PRO A 1 -5.68 1.34 -17.42
CA PRO A 1 -6.70 0.28 -17.60
C PRO A 1 -7.88 0.82 -18.42
N PRO A 2 -8.52 -0.02 -19.26
CA PRO A 2 -9.48 0.43 -20.28
C PRO A 2 -10.80 1.01 -19.73
N LEU A 3 -11.02 1.01 -18.41
CA LEU A 3 -12.21 1.58 -17.78
C LEU A 3 -12.09 3.08 -17.42
N TRP A 4 -10.89 3.66 -17.49
CA TRP A 4 -10.69 5.09 -17.18
C TRP A 4 -10.80 6.00 -18.41
N GLU A 5 -10.90 5.42 -19.62
CA GLU A 5 -11.03 6.16 -20.88
C GLU A 5 -12.38 6.89 -21.03
N ASN A 6 -13.39 6.55 -20.21
CA ASN A 6 -14.74 7.13 -20.25
C ASN A 6 -15.00 8.21 -19.20
N LEU A 7 -14.05 8.47 -18.30
CA LEU A 7 -14.02 9.74 -17.57
C LEU A 7 -13.07 10.65 -18.32
N ASP A 8 -13.31 11.97 -18.36
CA ASP A 8 -12.37 12.99 -18.86
C ASP A 8 -11.10 13.10 -17.98
N LEU A 9 -10.60 11.97 -17.48
CA LEU A 9 -9.38 11.76 -16.73
C LEU A 9 -8.32 11.23 -17.69
N VAL A 10 -8.01 11.98 -18.74
CA VAL A 10 -6.71 11.77 -19.40
C VAL A 10 -5.65 11.98 -18.31
N PRO A 11 -4.75 11.02 -18.06
CA PRO A 11 -3.66 11.22 -17.10
C PRO A 11 -2.81 12.40 -17.59
N ALA A 12 -3.10 13.59 -17.09
CA ALA A 12 -2.36 14.80 -17.40
C ALA A 12 -1.23 14.89 -16.38
N GLY A 13 0.00 14.63 -16.81
CA GLY A 13 1.17 14.77 -15.95
C GLY A 13 2.38 13.96 -16.41
N ASP A 14 3.57 14.52 -16.18
CA ASP A 14 4.85 13.93 -16.60
C ASP A 14 5.38 12.87 -15.62
N ARG A 15 4.69 12.65 -14.49
CA ARG A 15 5.06 11.75 -13.39
C ARG A 15 3.93 10.82 -13.01
N GLN A 16 3.17 10.36 -14.00
CA GLN A 16 2.14 9.35 -13.77
C GLN A 16 2.75 7.99 -13.36
N SER A 17 2.00 7.25 -12.55
CA SER A 17 2.36 5.92 -12.03
C SER A 17 1.33 4.87 -12.45
N PRO A 18 1.69 3.57 -12.50
CA PRO A 18 3.01 3.01 -12.19
C PRO A 18 4.04 3.20 -13.32
N ILE A 19 5.32 3.04 -12.99
CA ILE A 19 6.42 3.03 -13.97
C ILE A 19 7.11 1.66 -14.01
N ASN A 20 7.81 1.38 -15.11
CA ASN A 20 8.69 0.22 -15.19
C ASN A 20 10.07 0.55 -14.59
N ILE A 21 10.40 -0.04 -13.44
CA ILE A 21 11.72 0.16 -12.80
C ILE A 21 12.77 -0.66 -13.55
N ARG A 22 13.64 0.03 -14.28
CA ARG A 22 14.82 -0.55 -14.91
C ARG A 22 16.01 -0.40 -13.97
N TRP A 23 16.39 -1.49 -13.31
CA TRP A 23 17.48 -1.48 -12.31
C TRP A 23 18.80 -0.90 -12.84
N ARG A 24 19.10 -1.07 -14.13
CA ARG A 24 20.31 -0.51 -14.78
C ARG A 24 20.32 1.00 -14.88
N ASP A 25 19.14 1.60 -14.97
CA ASP A 25 18.95 3.04 -15.11
C ASP A 25 18.76 3.71 -13.73
N SER A 26 18.71 2.90 -12.65
CA SER A 26 18.57 3.41 -11.28
C SER A 26 19.87 4.00 -10.77
N VAL A 27 19.78 5.16 -10.11
CA VAL A 27 20.91 5.86 -9.50
C VAL A 27 20.94 5.52 -8.02
N TYR A 28 22.10 5.07 -7.53
CA TYR A 28 22.31 4.87 -6.09
C TYR A 28 22.50 6.23 -5.41
N ASP A 29 21.63 6.54 -4.46
CA ASP A 29 21.70 7.75 -3.65
C ASP A 29 22.13 7.39 -2.21
N PRO A 30 23.39 7.67 -1.80
CA PRO A 30 23.87 7.40 -0.45
C PRO A 30 23.28 8.33 0.61
N GLY A 31 22.59 9.41 0.22
CA GLY A 31 21.89 10.32 1.13
C GLY A 31 20.57 9.77 1.65
N LEU A 32 20.04 8.71 1.03
CA LEU A 32 18.84 8.03 1.48
C LEU A 32 19.09 7.30 2.81
N LYS A 33 18.30 7.68 3.82
CA LYS A 33 18.35 7.04 5.14
C LYS A 33 17.59 5.70 5.11
N PRO A 34 17.98 4.73 5.96
CA PRO A 34 17.19 3.54 6.18
C PRO A 34 15.74 3.89 6.54
N LEU A 35 14.78 3.19 5.93
CA LEU A 35 13.37 3.35 6.24
C LEU A 35 13.06 2.66 7.58
N THR A 36 12.68 3.46 8.57
CA THR A 36 12.13 2.97 9.83
C THR A 36 10.62 2.98 9.73
N ILE A 37 10.01 1.80 9.83
CA ILE A 37 8.57 1.61 9.78
C ILE A 37 8.11 1.25 11.18
N SER A 38 7.11 1.98 11.69
CA SER A 38 6.56 1.79 13.02
C SER A 38 5.06 2.11 12.96
N TYR A 39 4.22 1.09 13.16
CA TYR A 39 2.77 1.21 13.15
C TYR A 39 2.23 0.85 14.53
N ASP A 40 1.25 1.58 15.06
CA ASP A 40 0.48 1.13 16.22
C ASP A 40 -0.66 0.22 15.74
N PRO A 41 -0.65 -1.07 16.08
CA PRO A 41 -1.68 -1.99 15.62
C PRO A 41 -3.08 -1.62 16.11
N SER A 42 -3.19 -0.86 17.21
CA SER A 42 -4.46 -0.45 17.80
C SER A 42 -5.21 0.63 17.03
N THR A 43 -4.55 1.31 16.07
CA THR A 43 -5.21 2.31 15.22
C THR A 43 -6.00 1.68 14.08
N CYS A 44 -5.89 0.37 13.86
CA CYS A 44 -6.67 -0.32 12.85
C CYS A 44 -8.18 -0.29 13.19
N LEU A 45 -8.99 0.15 12.23
CA LEU A 45 -10.43 0.36 12.38
C LEU A 45 -11.22 -0.82 11.81
N HIS A 46 -11.24 -0.92 10.49
CA HIS A 46 -12.07 -1.89 9.78
C HIS A 46 -11.46 -2.24 8.43
N ILE A 47 -11.97 -3.31 7.84
CA ILE A 47 -11.68 -3.68 6.46
C ILE A 47 -12.94 -3.47 5.61
N TRP A 48 -12.79 -2.86 4.45
CA TRP A 48 -13.88 -2.47 3.58
C TRP A 48 -13.60 -2.82 2.12
N ASN A 49 -14.59 -3.40 1.43
CA ASN A 49 -14.55 -3.62 -0.01
C ASN A 49 -15.27 -2.49 -0.74
N ASN A 50 -14.54 -1.63 -1.45
CA ASN A 50 -15.11 -0.50 -2.17
C ASN A 50 -15.59 -0.84 -3.60
N GLY A 51 -15.57 -2.13 -3.97
CA GLY A 51 -15.92 -2.63 -5.30
C GLY A 51 -14.79 -2.62 -6.33
N TYR A 52 -13.63 -2.05 -6.00
CA TYR A 52 -12.41 -2.08 -6.83
C TYR A 52 -11.24 -2.79 -6.13
N SER A 53 -11.13 -2.62 -4.82
CA SER A 53 -10.17 -3.28 -3.93
C SER A 53 -10.83 -3.46 -2.56
N PHE A 54 -10.19 -4.25 -1.69
CA PHE A 54 -10.39 -4.10 -0.26
C PHE A 54 -9.34 -3.15 0.33
N LEU A 55 -9.70 -2.47 1.42
CA LEU A 55 -8.85 -1.54 2.15
C LEU A 55 -8.93 -1.87 3.64
N VAL A 56 -7.81 -1.81 4.33
CA VAL A 56 -7.75 -1.80 5.80
C VAL A 56 -7.52 -0.36 6.22
N GLU A 57 -8.46 0.22 6.97
CA GLU A 57 -8.41 1.62 7.39
C GLU A 57 -7.81 1.77 8.80
N PHE A 58 -7.06 2.85 9.01
CA PHE A 58 -6.40 3.18 10.27
C PHE A 58 -6.75 4.60 10.70
N GLU A 59 -6.82 4.83 12.01
CA GLU A 59 -6.93 6.16 12.58
C GLU A 59 -5.61 6.95 12.40
N ASP A 60 -5.69 8.12 11.78
CA ASP A 60 -4.55 9.01 11.47
C ASP A 60 -4.56 10.33 12.25
N SER A 61 -5.51 10.50 13.17
CA SER A 61 -5.73 11.73 13.93
C SER A 61 -4.59 12.07 14.91
N THR A 62 -3.77 11.08 15.27
CA THR A 62 -2.67 11.20 16.23
C THR A 62 -1.50 10.29 15.85
N ASP A 63 -0.26 10.73 16.11
CA ASP A 63 0.93 9.90 15.90
C ASP A 63 1.00 8.82 16.98
N LYS A 64 0.59 7.60 16.60
CA LYS A 64 0.62 6.40 17.42
C LYS A 64 1.51 5.38 16.70
N SER A 65 2.79 5.34 17.04
CA SER A 65 3.75 4.39 16.47
C SER A 65 4.11 3.29 17.49
N GLY A 66 3.92 2.02 17.13
CA GLY A 66 3.97 0.85 18.03
C GLY A 66 4.88 -0.31 17.54
N LYS A 67 4.91 -1.43 18.30
CA LYS A 67 5.85 -2.57 18.13
C LYS A 67 5.24 -3.79 17.40
N HIS A 68 6.15 -4.55 16.77
CA HIS A 68 6.08 -5.75 15.90
C HIS A 68 5.19 -6.95 16.30
N HIS A 69 4.41 -7.53 15.35
CA HIS A 69 3.77 -8.88 15.41
C HIS A 69 3.55 -9.58 14.03
N LYS A 70 2.89 -10.76 13.98
CA LYS A 70 2.70 -11.63 12.78
C LYS A 70 1.21 -11.76 12.40
N GLU A 71 0.72 -11.00 11.41
CA GLU A 71 -0.73 -10.81 11.24
C GLU A 71 -1.32 -11.11 9.84
N LEU A 72 -0.57 -11.71 8.90
CA LEU A 72 -1.07 -11.99 7.53
C LEU A 72 -2.30 -12.90 7.48
N GLN A 73 -2.32 -13.95 8.31
CA GLN A 73 -3.43 -14.92 8.33
C GLN A 73 -4.76 -14.27 8.68
N LYS A 74 -4.73 -13.28 9.58
CA LYS A 74 -5.94 -12.55 10.02
C LYS A 74 -6.63 -11.83 8.86
N LEU A 75 -5.84 -11.30 7.92
CA LEU A 75 -6.36 -10.67 6.71
C LEU A 75 -7.10 -11.69 5.85
N VAL A 76 -6.44 -12.81 5.56
CA VAL A 76 -7.02 -13.91 4.76
C VAL A 76 -8.32 -14.41 5.37
N ASP A 77 -8.35 -14.64 6.68
CA ASP A 77 -9.53 -15.14 7.41
C ASP A 77 -10.72 -14.16 7.36
N THR A 78 -10.45 -12.86 7.21
CA THR A 78 -11.50 -11.82 7.17
C THR A 78 -12.05 -11.57 5.76
N LEU A 79 -11.30 -11.88 4.70
CA LEU A 79 -11.73 -11.65 3.31
C LEU A 79 -13.13 -12.21 2.97
N PRO A 80 -13.56 -13.40 3.46
CA PRO A 80 -14.91 -13.90 3.21
C PRO A 80 -16.03 -12.98 3.71
N SER A 81 -15.78 -12.21 4.78
CA SER A 81 -16.78 -11.31 5.38
C SER A 81 -17.04 -10.05 4.53
N ILE A 82 -16.10 -9.70 3.65
CA ILE A 82 -16.18 -8.52 2.77
C ILE A 82 -16.25 -8.88 1.28
N LYS A 83 -16.81 -10.05 0.97
CA LYS A 83 -16.83 -10.60 -0.39
C LYS A 83 -17.54 -9.69 -1.41
N HIS A 84 -18.53 -8.92 -0.96
CA HIS A 84 -19.37 -8.12 -1.85
C HIS A 84 -18.96 -6.65 -1.81
N LYS A 85 -19.32 -5.90 -2.86
CA LYS A 85 -19.11 -4.46 -2.87
C LYS A 85 -19.86 -3.80 -1.70
N ASP A 86 -19.26 -2.79 -1.11
CA ASP A 86 -19.78 -1.95 -0.03
C ASP A 86 -20.00 -2.69 1.31
N THR A 87 -19.39 -3.87 1.47
CA THR A 87 -19.37 -4.58 2.76
C THR A 87 -18.19 -4.17 3.60
N LEU A 88 -18.44 -3.95 4.89
CA LEU A 88 -17.48 -3.55 5.91
C LEU A 88 -17.47 -4.58 7.04
N ALA A 89 -16.29 -4.91 7.55
CA ALA A 89 -16.12 -5.79 8.70
C ALA A 89 -15.12 -5.18 9.70
N GLU A 90 -15.40 -5.34 11.00
CA GLU A 90 -14.44 -5.00 12.04
C GLU A 90 -13.19 -5.87 11.87
N PHE A 91 -12.02 -5.24 11.86
CA PHE A 91 -10.75 -5.94 11.66
C PHE A 91 -9.96 -6.03 12.97
N GLY A 92 -10.22 -5.16 13.95
CA GLY A 92 -9.49 -5.10 15.21
C GLY A 92 -8.01 -4.77 15.02
N SER A 93 -7.17 -5.08 16.01
CA SER A 93 -5.73 -4.75 15.98
C SER A 93 -4.98 -5.44 14.82
N PHE A 94 -4.25 -4.70 14.01
CA PHE A 94 -3.49 -5.24 12.88
C PHE A 94 -2.21 -4.44 12.64
N ASP A 95 -1.07 -5.14 12.54
CA ASP A 95 0.25 -4.53 12.32
C ASP A 95 0.70 -4.72 10.86
N PRO A 96 0.67 -3.68 10.01
CA PRO A 96 1.12 -3.78 8.61
C PRO A 96 2.62 -4.07 8.47
N SER A 97 3.43 -3.86 9.50
CA SER A 97 4.87 -4.13 9.42
C SER A 97 5.16 -5.61 9.14
N CYS A 98 4.22 -6.50 9.47
CA CYS A 98 4.32 -7.92 9.14
C CYS A 98 4.25 -8.22 7.63
N LEU A 99 3.77 -7.26 6.82
CA LEU A 99 3.74 -7.32 5.36
C LEU A 99 5.02 -6.77 4.71
N MET A 100 6.00 -6.36 5.51
CA MET A 100 7.23 -5.78 4.98
C MET A 100 8.30 -6.88 4.82
N PRO A 101 8.97 -6.94 3.67
CA PRO A 101 10.10 -7.84 3.48
C PRO A 101 11.27 -7.43 4.39
N ALA A 102 12.07 -8.41 4.82
CA ALA A 102 13.20 -8.17 5.72
C ALA A 102 14.30 -7.30 5.09
N CYS A 103 14.44 -7.33 3.76
CA CYS A 103 15.43 -6.51 3.06
C CYS A 103 15.07 -5.01 3.19
N PRO A 104 16.02 -4.17 3.67
CA PRO A 104 15.78 -2.74 3.80
C PRO A 104 15.76 -2.03 2.45
N ASP A 105 16.45 -2.56 1.44
CA ASP A 105 16.64 -1.96 0.12
C ASP A 105 15.30 -1.61 -0.57
N TYR A 106 15.30 -0.44 -1.21
CA TYR A 106 14.15 0.07 -1.95
C TYR A 106 14.59 0.94 -3.12
N TRP A 107 13.69 1.10 -4.09
CA TRP A 107 13.72 2.21 -5.06
C TRP A 107 12.73 3.28 -4.62
N THR A 108 13.01 4.54 -4.95
CA THR A 108 12.10 5.67 -4.67
C THR A 108 11.98 6.58 -5.88
N TYR A 109 10.79 7.12 -6.11
CA TYR A 109 10.55 8.12 -7.16
C TYR A 109 9.29 8.95 -6.86
N SER A 110 9.23 10.19 -7.37
CA SER A 110 8.01 11.01 -7.30
C SER A 110 7.03 10.61 -8.40
N GLY A 111 5.78 10.35 -8.04
CA GLY A 111 4.76 9.83 -8.94
C GLY A 111 3.34 10.26 -8.58
N SER A 112 2.36 9.47 -9.02
CA SER A 112 0.93 9.73 -8.82
C SER A 112 0.20 8.61 -8.11
N LEU A 113 -1.05 8.87 -7.71
CA LEU A 113 -2.02 7.81 -7.41
C LEU A 113 -2.26 6.96 -8.66
N THR A 114 -2.31 5.64 -8.50
CA THR A 114 -2.58 4.70 -9.60
C THR A 114 -4.07 4.50 -9.87
N THR A 115 -4.93 5.25 -9.20
CA THR A 115 -6.38 5.28 -9.42
C THR A 115 -6.83 6.73 -9.45
N PRO A 116 -7.94 7.07 -10.14
CA PRO A 116 -8.54 8.40 -10.07
C PRO A 116 -8.55 8.96 -8.64
N PRO A 117 -8.17 10.23 -8.45
CA PRO A 117 -7.99 11.29 -9.46
C PRO A 117 -6.62 11.33 -10.16
N LEU A 118 -5.74 10.33 -10.00
CA LEU A 118 -4.41 10.27 -10.63
C LEU A 118 -3.47 11.45 -10.27
N SER A 119 -3.69 12.08 -9.12
CA SER A 119 -2.89 13.22 -8.65
C SER A 119 -1.41 12.88 -8.46
N GLU A 120 -0.51 13.75 -8.96
CA GLU A 120 0.95 13.63 -8.80
C GLU A 120 1.45 14.13 -7.43
N SER A 121 1.00 13.46 -6.37
CA SER A 121 1.28 13.85 -4.98
C SER A 121 1.96 12.75 -4.17
N VAL A 122 2.48 11.70 -4.83
CA VAL A 122 2.98 10.49 -4.16
C VAL A 122 4.50 10.42 -4.28
N THR A 123 5.18 10.14 -3.16
CA THR A 123 6.55 9.61 -3.20
C THR A 123 6.47 8.10 -3.06
N TRP A 124 6.75 7.39 -4.13
CA TRP A 124 6.71 5.93 -4.15
C TRP A 124 7.95 5.35 -3.48
N ILE A 125 7.74 4.36 -2.61
CA ILE A 125 8.79 3.52 -2.03
C ILE A 125 8.49 2.09 -2.44
N ILE A 126 9.35 1.50 -3.27
CA ILE A 126 9.19 0.14 -3.77
C ILE A 126 10.27 -0.74 -3.16
N LYS A 127 9.88 -1.68 -2.30
CA LYS A 127 10.81 -2.64 -1.70
C LYS A 127 11.41 -3.55 -2.77
N LYS A 128 12.72 -3.81 -2.67
CA LYS A 128 13.46 -4.61 -3.64
C LYS A 128 13.13 -6.09 -3.58
N GLN A 129 12.83 -6.59 -2.38
CA GLN A 129 12.46 -7.98 -2.15
C GLN A 129 10.94 -8.09 -2.08
N PRO A 130 10.31 -9.07 -2.76
CA PRO A 130 8.89 -9.33 -2.60
C PRO A 130 8.58 -9.99 -1.25
N VAL A 131 7.33 -9.94 -0.83
CA VAL A 131 6.78 -10.85 0.19
C VAL A 131 6.14 -12.02 -0.54
N GLU A 132 6.45 -13.23 -0.09
CA GLU A 132 5.86 -14.45 -0.63
C GLU A 132 4.46 -14.64 -0.03
N VAL A 133 3.51 -14.98 -0.88
CA VAL A 133 2.14 -15.30 -0.49
C VAL A 133 1.86 -16.71 -1.02
N ASP A 134 1.23 -17.53 -0.19
CA ASP A 134 0.84 -18.87 -0.59
C ASP A 134 -0.31 -18.81 -1.60
N HIS A 135 -0.46 -19.86 -2.39
CA HIS A 135 -1.54 -19.97 -3.37
C HIS A 135 -2.88 -20.41 -2.76
N ASP A 136 -2.85 -20.94 -1.54
CA ASP A 136 -3.98 -21.58 -0.84
C ASP A 136 -4.87 -20.61 -0.05
#